data_AF-A0A2X5BGV6-F1
#
_entry.id   AF-A0A2X5BGV6-F1
#
_cell.length_a   1.000
_cell.length_b   1.000
_cell.length_c   1.000
_cell.angle_alpha   90.00
_cell.angle_beta   90.00
_cell.angle_gamma   90.00
#
_symmetry.space_group_name_H-M   'P 1'
#
loop_
_entity.id
_entity.type
_entity.pdbx_description
1 polymer ?
#
loop_
_entity_poly.entity_id
_entity_poly.type
_entity_poly.pdbx_seq_one_letter_code
_entity_poly.pdbx_strand_id
1 'polypeptide(L)'
;MFLYGLGYNFTGNGYWFKPFFAKRYTDQTYYTGDNGYVLGWVAGYSFSLGSEKFSVTNWNEYEFDRDASYAAGNGGKDGINGAVALWWNATPHLTAGVQYRYADNKLGESFLQDGIIYSIKYLF
;
A
#
# COMPACT_ATOMS: atom_id res chain seq x y z
N MET A 1 0.21 -2.06 -17.33
CA MET A 1 1.19 -2.37 -16.26
C MET A 1 0.72 -3.59 -15.45
N PHE A 2 1.64 -4.49 -15.07
CA PHE A 2 1.33 -5.66 -14.25
C PHE A 2 2.48 -6.03 -13.29
N LEU A 3 2.14 -6.69 -12.19
CA LEU A 3 3.06 -7.29 -11.23
C LEU A 3 2.88 -8.81 -11.24
N TYR A 4 3.98 -9.55 -11.29
CA TYR A 4 3.98 -11.01 -11.19
C TYR A 4 4.98 -11.44 -10.12
N GLY A 5 4.53 -12.25 -9.17
CA GLY A 5 5.31 -12.51 -7.97
C GLY A 5 4.69 -13.55 -7.06
N LEU A 6 5.34 -13.72 -5.91
CA LEU A 6 4.92 -14.63 -4.85
C LEU A 6 4.62 -13.83 -3.60
N GLY A 7 3.60 -14.26 -2.87
CA GLY A 7 3.29 -13.75 -1.55
C GLY A 7 2.83 -14.87 -0.66
N TYR A 8 3.03 -14.71 0.64
CA TYR A 8 2.60 -15.69 1.64
C TYR A 8 1.70 -15.00 2.65
N ASN A 9 0.63 -15.67 3.08
CA ASN A 9 -0.31 -15.09 4.02
C ASN A 9 -0.07 -15.65 5.42
N PHE A 10 0.42 -14.81 6.32
CA PHE A 10 0.51 -15.11 7.75
C PHE A 10 -0.75 -14.59 8.43
N THR A 11 -1.48 -15.47 9.10
CA THR A 11 -2.68 -15.12 9.86
C THR A 11 -2.60 -15.73 11.26
N GLY A 12 -3.24 -15.06 12.21
CA GLY A 12 -3.37 -15.57 13.57
C GLY A 12 -4.48 -14.83 14.31
N ASN A 13 -4.38 -14.78 15.64
CA ASN A 13 -5.42 -14.17 16.46
C ASN A 13 -5.48 -12.65 16.25
N GLY A 14 -6.39 -12.22 15.37
CA GLY A 14 -6.68 -10.82 15.09
C GLY A 14 -5.72 -10.14 14.11
N TYR A 15 -4.56 -10.73 13.79
CA TYR A 15 -3.61 -10.17 12.82
C TYR A 15 -3.64 -10.90 11.48
N TRP A 16 -3.32 -10.15 10.43
CA TRP A 16 -2.96 -10.67 9.12
C TRP A 16 -1.73 -9.91 8.61
N PHE A 17 -0.81 -10.62 7.98
CA PHE A 17 0.38 -10.07 7.36
C PHE A 17 0.68 -10.86 6.10
N LYS A 18 0.67 -10.16 4.96
CA LYS A 18 0.91 -10.75 3.64
C LYS A 18 2.06 -10.01 2.97
N PRO A 19 3.32 -10.38 3.22
CA PRO A 19 4.43 -9.91 2.42
C PRO A 19 4.39 -10.55 1.04
N PHE A 20 4.87 -9.82 0.05
CA PHE A 20 5.03 -10.28 -1.31
C PHE A 20 6.27 -9.70 -1.96
N PHE A 21 6.79 -10.45 -2.92
CA PHE A 21 7.87 -10.05 -3.79
C PHE A 21 7.42 -10.26 -5.23
N ALA A 22 7.52 -9.23 -6.07
CA ALA A 22 7.08 -9.28 -7.45
C ALA A 22 8.07 -8.60 -8.39
N LYS A 23 8.10 -9.05 -9.63
CA LYS A 23 8.73 -8.33 -10.74
C LYS A 23 7.67 -7.45 -11.41
N ARG A 24 8.10 -6.27 -11.88
CA ARG A 24 7.22 -5.29 -12.50
C ARG A 24 7.43 -5.22 -13.99
N TYR A 25 6.34 -5.27 -14.74
CA TYR A 25 6.32 -4.88 -16.15
C TYR A 25 5.47 -3.63 -16.30
N THR A 26 6.09 -2.59 -16.85
CA THR A 26 5.45 -1.30 -17.07
C THR A 26 5.09 -1.14 -18.53
N ASP A 27 3.91 -0.58 -18.77
CA ASP A 27 3.47 -0.20 -20.11
C ASP A 27 2.76 1.15 -19.95
N GLN A 28 3.47 2.22 -20.32
CA GLN A 28 3.04 3.62 -20.20
C GLN A 28 3.55 4.42 -21.41
N THR A 29 2.99 5.60 -21.64
CA THR A 29 3.30 6.46 -22.81
C THR A 29 4.79 6.62 -23.13
N TYR A 30 5.63 6.74 -22.10
CA TYR A 30 7.06 7.02 -22.26
C TYR A 30 7.98 5.84 -21.92
N TYR A 31 7.43 4.67 -21.58
CA TYR A 31 8.21 3.48 -21.23
C TYR A 31 7.39 2.20 -21.30
N THR A 32 7.90 1.19 -22.01
CA THR A 32 7.34 -0.17 -22.03
C THR A 32 8.46 -1.18 -21.80
N GLY A 33 8.32 -2.04 -20.79
CA GLY A 33 9.34 -3.05 -20.48
C GLY A 33 9.35 -3.52 -19.03
N ASP A 34 10.29 -4.41 -18.74
CA ASP A 34 10.61 -4.88 -17.39
C ASP A 34 11.22 -3.74 -16.56
N ASN A 35 10.60 -3.43 -15.43
CA ASN A 35 10.89 -2.23 -14.65
C ASN A 35 11.17 -2.56 -13.18
N GLY A 36 12.18 -3.40 -12.94
CA GLY A 36 12.63 -3.76 -11.60
C GLY A 36 11.64 -4.61 -10.81
N TYR A 37 11.71 -4.46 -9.49
CA TYR A 37 11.04 -5.32 -8.52
C TYR A 37 10.23 -4.53 -7.51
N VAL A 38 9.30 -5.22 -6.85
CA VAL A 38 8.48 -4.70 -5.76
C VAL A 38 8.60 -5.64 -4.58
N LEU A 39 9.07 -5.10 -3.46
CA LEU A 39 8.87 -5.69 -2.14
C LEU A 39 7.69 -4.96 -1.50
N GLY A 40 6.62 -5.69 -1.20
CA GLY A 40 5.44 -5.08 -0.59
C GLY A 40 4.80 -5.95 0.47
N TRP A 41 3.87 -5.36 1.20
CA TRP A 41 3.08 -6.09 2.18
C TRP A 41 1.71 -5.46 2.39
N VAL A 42 0.79 -6.29 2.87
CA VAL A 42 -0.48 -5.85 3.46
C VAL A 42 -0.57 -6.45 4.86
N ALA A 43 -0.77 -5.60 5.86
CA ALA A 43 -0.81 -5.95 7.26
C ALA A 43 -2.06 -5.38 7.92
N GLY A 44 -2.51 -6.02 8.98
CA GLY A 44 -3.44 -5.40 9.90
C GLY A 44 -3.63 -6.20 11.18
N TYR A 45 -4.27 -5.54 12.14
CA TYR A 45 -4.57 -6.08 13.44
C TYR A 45 -5.91 -5.54 13.93
N SER A 46 -6.82 -6.45 14.27
CA SER A 46 -8.12 -6.13 14.86
C SER A 46 -8.06 -6.33 16.38
N PHE A 47 -8.60 -5.36 17.12
CA PHE A 47 -8.63 -5.36 18.56
C PHE A 47 -9.92 -4.72 19.09
N SER A 48 -10.17 -4.85 20.39
CA SER A 48 -11.29 -4.19 21.06
C SER A 48 -10.78 -3.30 22.17
N LEU A 49 -11.41 -2.14 22.33
CA LEU A 49 -11.18 -1.24 23.46
C LEU A 49 -12.54 -1.00 24.12
N GLY A 50 -12.78 -1.65 25.26
CA GLY A 50 -14.12 -1.74 25.84
C GLY A 50 -15.08 -2.51 24.94
N SER A 51 -16.26 -1.96 24.68
CA SER A 51 -17.27 -2.52 23.76
C SER A 51 -16.98 -2.23 22.28
N GLU A 52 -16.02 -1.36 22.00
CA GLU A 52 -15.76 -0.84 20.66
C GLU A 52 -14.73 -1.69 19.91
N LYS A 53 -14.97 -1.90 18.61
CA LYS A 53 -14.11 -2.72 17.74
C LYS A 53 -13.27 -1.85 16.82
N PHE A 54 -11.96 -2.07 16.81
CA PHE A 54 -11.02 -1.31 16.00
C PHE A 54 -10.17 -2.23 15.13
N SER A 55 -9.60 -1.66 14.07
CA SER A 55 -8.48 -2.28 13.37
C SER A 55 -7.46 -1.25 12.94
N VAL A 56 -6.18 -1.63 12.99
CA VAL A 56 -5.10 -0.91 12.32
C VAL A 56 -4.74 -1.68 11.05
N THR A 57 -4.59 -0.99 9.94
CA THR A 57 -4.17 -1.59 8.67
C THR A 57 -3.01 -0.82 8.09
N ASN A 58 -2.06 -1.53 7.48
CA ASN A 58 -0.98 -0.94 6.72
C ASN A 58 -0.78 -1.70 5.41
N TRP A 59 -0.66 -0.98 4.30
CA TRP A 59 -0.12 -1.54 3.06
C TRP A 59 1.06 -0.69 2.64
N ASN A 60 2.06 -1.33 2.04
CA ASN A 60 3.25 -0.65 1.56
C ASN A 60 3.86 -1.39 0.37
N GLU A 61 4.43 -0.62 -0.54
CA GLU A 61 5.15 -1.10 -1.70
C GLU A 61 6.45 -0.31 -1.86
N TYR A 62 7.56 -1.02 -1.81
CA TYR A 62 8.87 -0.51 -2.15
C TYR A 62 9.28 -1.05 -3.52
N GLU A 63 9.41 -0.16 -4.49
CA GLU A 63 10.00 -0.45 -5.80
C GLU A 63 11.50 -0.18 -5.77
N PHE A 64 12.26 -1.04 -6.44
CA PHE A 64 13.70 -0.89 -6.57
C PHE A 64 14.21 -1.50 -7.88
N ASP A 65 15.42 -1.13 -8.26
CA ASP A 65 16.06 -1.53 -9.54
C ASP A 65 15.18 -1.23 -10.76
N ARG A 66 14.45 -0.10 -10.73
CA ARG A 66 13.64 0.35 -11.88
C ARG A 66 14.54 0.56 -13.09
N ASP A 67 14.00 0.43 -14.30
CA ASP A 67 14.79 0.70 -15.51
C ASP A 67 15.28 2.16 -15.53
N ALA A 68 16.46 2.42 -16.10
CA ALA A 68 17.06 3.76 -16.08
C ALA A 68 16.21 4.78 -16.86
N SER A 69 15.61 4.36 -17.98
CA SER A 69 14.75 5.23 -18.78
C SER A 69 13.42 5.52 -18.10
N TYR A 70 12.87 4.54 -17.36
CA TYR A 70 11.72 4.79 -16.48
C TYR A 70 12.09 5.73 -15.33
N ALA A 71 13.18 5.43 -14.63
CA ALA A 71 13.68 6.16 -13.46
C ALA A 71 13.93 7.65 -13.75
N ALA A 72 14.46 7.97 -14.92
CA ALA A 72 14.77 9.35 -15.33
C ALA A 72 13.56 10.30 -15.27
N GLY A 73 12.35 9.77 -15.48
CA GLY A 73 11.10 10.54 -15.41
C GLY A 73 10.21 10.24 -14.19
N ASN A 74 10.63 9.37 -13.26
CA ASN A 74 9.77 8.84 -12.20
C ASN A 74 10.45 8.82 -10.82
N GLY A 75 11.30 9.82 -10.55
CA GLY A 75 11.92 9.97 -9.22
C GLY A 75 13.08 9.02 -8.93
N GLY A 76 13.62 8.34 -9.93
CA GLY A 76 14.82 7.51 -9.77
C GLY A 76 14.53 6.00 -9.69
N LYS A 77 15.55 5.27 -9.24
CA LYS A 77 15.63 3.80 -9.29
C LYS A 77 14.80 3.09 -8.22
N ASP A 78 14.41 3.83 -7.19
CA ASP A 78 13.67 3.35 -6.04
C ASP A 78 12.46 4.25 -5.76
N GLY A 79 11.46 3.72 -5.08
CA GLY A 79 10.43 4.55 -4.50
C GLY A 79 9.34 3.78 -3.79
N ILE A 80 8.64 4.48 -2.92
CA ILE A 80 7.75 3.92 -1.92
C ILE A 80 6.34 4.47 -2.08
N ASN A 81 5.34 3.65 -1.77
CA ASN A 81 3.95 4.06 -1.71
C ASN A 81 3.23 3.17 -0.71
N GLY A 82 2.45 3.77 0.17
CA GLY A 82 1.79 3.05 1.23
C GLY A 82 0.76 3.88 1.96
N ALA A 83 0.08 3.23 2.89
CA ALA A 83 -0.75 3.92 3.85
C ALA A 83 -0.83 3.15 5.17
N VAL A 84 -1.05 3.87 6.25
CA VAL A 84 -1.45 3.32 7.55
C VAL A 84 -2.80 3.92 7.93
N ALA A 85 -3.71 3.12 8.45
CA ALA A 85 -5.04 3.57 8.82
C ALA A 85 -5.50 2.95 10.14
N LEU A 86 -6.22 3.75 10.92
CA LEU A 86 -7.01 3.30 12.06
C LEU A 86 -8.48 3.31 11.65
N TRP A 87 -9.16 2.21 11.90
CA TRP A 87 -10.59 2.03 11.63
C TRP A 87 -11.33 1.76 12.92
N TRP A 88 -12.45 2.45 13.08
CA TRP A 88 -13.45 2.18 14.10
C TRP A 88 -14.66 1.53 13.45
N ASN A 89 -14.89 0.25 13.79
CA ASN A 89 -16.02 -0.53 13.32
C ASN A 89 -17.19 -0.32 14.30
N ALA A 90 -17.77 0.88 14.26
CA ALA A 90 -18.77 1.35 15.21
C ALA A 90 -20.01 0.43 15.29
N THR A 91 -20.45 -0.07 14.13
CA THR A 91 -21.54 -1.07 14.05
C THR A 91 -21.22 -2.08 12.96
N PRO A 92 -21.99 -3.20 12.84
CA PRO A 92 -21.87 -4.10 11.69
C PRO A 92 -22.06 -3.41 10.32
N HIS A 93 -22.67 -2.23 10.29
CA HIS A 93 -22.95 -1.48 9.06
C HIS A 93 -22.10 -0.22 8.89
N LEU A 94 -21.48 0.31 9.95
CA LEU A 94 -20.80 1.60 9.93
C LEU A 94 -19.34 1.46 10.35
N THR A 95 -18.43 1.90 9.48
CA THR A 95 -17.01 2.02 9.78
C THR A 95 -16.52 3.44 9.53
N ALA A 96 -15.87 4.05 10.51
CA ALA A 96 -15.16 5.31 10.36
C ALA A 96 -13.65 5.04 10.36
N GLY A 97 -12.85 5.90 9.73
CA GLY A 97 -11.40 5.77 9.82
C GLY A 97 -10.61 6.99 9.41
N VAL A 98 -9.36 7.01 9.87
CA VAL A 98 -8.34 7.99 9.52
C VAL A 98 -7.17 7.24 8.92
N GLN A 99 -6.72 7.67 7.76
CA GLN A 99 -5.60 7.09 7.03
C GLN A 99 -4.55 8.15 6.75
N TYR A 100 -3.30 7.86 7.06
CA TYR A 100 -2.15 8.59 6.53
C TYR A 100 -1.63 7.84 5.31
N ARG A 101 -1.58 8.51 4.16
CA ARG A 101 -1.09 7.99 2.88
C ARG A 101 0.19 8.71 2.52
N TYR A 102 1.17 7.97 1.98
CA TYR A 102 2.47 8.50 1.61
C TYR A 102 2.96 7.84 0.32
N ALA A 103 3.69 8.59 -0.48
CA ALA A 103 4.40 8.12 -1.66
C ALA A 103 5.63 9.00 -1.89
N ASP A 104 6.80 8.41 -2.11
CA ASP A 104 8.03 9.15 -2.41
C ASP A 104 8.74 8.49 -3.59
N ASN A 105 9.26 9.31 -4.51
CA ASN A 105 9.81 8.88 -5.80
C ASN A 105 8.86 7.92 -6.54
N LYS A 106 7.57 8.27 -6.56
CA LYS A 106 6.50 7.41 -7.05
C LYS A 106 5.34 8.26 -7.55
N LEU A 107 4.38 7.64 -8.24
CA LEU A 107 3.23 8.32 -8.85
C LEU A 107 3.61 9.42 -9.85
N GLY A 108 4.78 9.31 -10.49
CA GLY A 108 5.28 10.28 -11.46
C GLY A 108 6.08 11.45 -10.85
N GLU A 109 6.30 11.47 -9.54
CA GLU A 109 7.01 12.55 -8.86
C GLU A 109 8.33 12.09 -8.24
N SER A 110 9.20 13.06 -7.92
CA SER A 110 10.54 12.88 -7.34
C SER A 110 10.67 13.38 -5.90
N PHE A 111 9.52 13.58 -5.23
CA PHE A 111 9.44 14.08 -3.87
C PHE A 111 8.33 13.37 -3.10
N LEU A 112 8.34 13.57 -1.77
CA LEU A 112 7.32 13.02 -0.87
C LEU A 112 5.96 13.69 -1.10
N GLN A 113 4.99 12.87 -1.47
CA GLN A 113 3.57 13.18 -1.50
C GLN A 113 2.89 12.47 -0.33
N ASP A 114 2.25 13.20 0.55
CA ASP A 114 1.52 12.61 1.67
C ASP A 114 0.21 13.33 1.98
N GLY A 115 -0.63 12.69 2.78
CA GLY A 115 -1.92 13.26 3.15
C GLY A 115 -2.71 12.43 4.16
N ILE A 116 -3.64 13.10 4.83
CA ILE A 116 -4.59 12.48 5.76
C ILE A 116 -5.96 12.36 5.10
N ILE A 117 -6.51 11.15 5.09
CA ILE A 117 -7.81 10.81 4.53
C ILE A 117 -8.74 10.42 5.68
N TYR A 118 -9.87 11.11 5.78
CA TYR A 118 -10.98 10.74 6.66
C TYR A 118 -12.02 9.96 5.87
N SER A 119 -12.55 8.88 6.43
CA SER A 119 -13.47 7.99 5.73
C SER A 119 -14.63 7.57 6.61
N ILE A 120 -15.81 7.50 6.00
CA ILE A 120 -17.00 6.84 6.55
C ILE A 120 -17.46 5.83 5.49
N LYS A 121 -17.67 4.58 5.91
CA LYS A 121 -18.10 3.47 5.06
C LYS A 121 -19.39 2.90 5.63
N TYR A 122 -20.36 2.67 4.74
CA TYR A 122 -21.63 2.05 5.09
C TYR A 122 -21.83 0.75 4.29
N LEU A 123 -22.19 -0.33 4.98
CA LEU A 123 -22.54 -1.62 4.37
C LEU A 123 -24.07 -1.74 4.31
N PHE A 124 -24.62 -1.66 3.10
CA PHE A 124 -26.07 -1.76 2.80
C PHE A 124 -26.60 -3.18 2.93
#